data_AF-A0A2W4WXM7-F1
#
_entry.id   AF-A0A2W4WXM7-F1
#
_cell.length_a   1.000
_cell.length_b   1.000
_cell.length_c   1.000
_cell.angle_alpha   90.00
_cell.angle_beta   90.00
_cell.angle_gamma   90.00
#
_symmetry.space_group_name_H-M   'P 1'
#
loop_
_entity.id
_entity.type
_entity.pdbx_description
1 polymer ?
#
loop_
_entity_poly.entity_id
_entity_poly.type
_entity_poly.pdbx_seq_one_letter_code
_entity_poly.pdbx_strand_id
1 'polypeptide(L)'
;MAVFGRITGSFAVAVALCLSLAACGKAPNNPYVETAEDKKLNTLYTAFTARPKHLDPAQSYTSDEAEFTYQIYEPLFQYHYLKRPYQLEPLAAAAMPVPVYLDEAGNELPDDAPLNAVRTSVYTIQLKPGIQYQPHPAFAKDAQGNFLYHQLGDEARKYSSPLQFEQQG
;
A
#
# COMPACT_ATOMS: atom_id res chain seq x y z
N MET A 1 -49.01 45.68 -33.76
CA MET A 1 -49.09 44.68 -32.67
C MET A 1 -48.01 43.59 -32.81
N ALA A 2 -46.72 43.95 -32.87
CA ALA A 2 -45.62 42.97 -33.05
C ALA A 2 -44.48 43.09 -32.01
N VAL A 3 -44.66 43.92 -30.98
CA VAL A 3 -43.63 44.17 -29.94
C VAL A 3 -43.82 43.24 -28.73
N PHE A 4 -45.05 42.85 -28.41
CA PHE A 4 -45.35 41.94 -27.28
C PHE A 4 -44.89 40.48 -27.50
N GLY A 5 -44.84 40.00 -28.74
CA GLY A 5 -44.41 38.62 -29.05
C GLY A 5 -42.90 38.40 -29.04
N ARG A 6 -42.09 39.48 -29.10
CA ARG A 6 -40.61 39.40 -29.07
C ARG A 6 -40.08 39.36 -27.64
N ILE A 7 -40.75 40.03 -26.69
CA ILE A 7 -40.35 40.07 -25.28
C ILE A 7 -40.58 38.72 -24.60
N THR A 8 -41.67 38.02 -24.95
CA THR A 8 -41.96 36.66 -24.44
C THR A 8 -40.99 35.61 -24.97
N GLY A 9 -40.56 35.71 -26.24
CA GLY A 9 -39.57 34.83 -26.83
C GLY A 9 -38.19 34.97 -26.19
N SER A 10 -37.71 36.20 -25.98
CA SER A 10 -36.42 36.45 -25.31
C SER A 10 -36.41 35.99 -23.84
N PHE A 11 -37.54 36.12 -23.13
CA PHE A 11 -37.67 35.64 -21.76
C PHE A 11 -37.65 34.10 -21.69
N ALA A 12 -38.37 33.42 -22.60
CA ALA A 12 -38.36 31.96 -22.67
C ALA A 12 -36.97 31.40 -23.00
N VAL A 13 -36.22 32.05 -23.90
CA VAL A 13 -34.83 31.68 -24.23
C VAL A 13 -33.91 31.91 -23.03
N ALA A 14 -34.05 33.02 -22.31
CA ALA A 14 -33.26 33.28 -21.11
C ALA A 14 -33.53 32.26 -20.00
N VAL A 15 -34.80 31.89 -19.78
CA VAL A 15 -35.18 30.86 -18.81
C VAL A 15 -34.64 29.48 -19.21
N ALA A 16 -34.76 29.09 -20.48
CA ALA A 16 -34.21 27.84 -20.99
C ALA A 16 -32.68 27.79 -20.86
N LEU A 17 -31.98 28.91 -21.12
CA LEU A 17 -30.54 29.01 -20.93
C LEU A 17 -30.15 28.88 -19.45
N CYS A 18 -30.85 29.56 -18.54
CA CYS A 18 -30.64 29.43 -17.10
C CYS A 18 -30.88 27.99 -16.59
N LEU A 19 -31.91 27.31 -17.11
CA LEU A 19 -32.17 25.89 -16.79
C LEU A 19 -31.08 24.97 -17.34
N SER A 20 -30.54 25.24 -18.53
CA SER A 20 -29.42 24.48 -19.10
C SER A 20 -28.11 24.67 -18.33
N LEU A 21 -27.89 25.86 -17.75
CA LEU A 21 -26.74 26.15 -16.88
C LEU A 21 -26.85 25.44 -15.52
N ALA A 22 -28.07 25.23 -15.02
CA ALA A 22 -28.33 24.47 -13.80
C ALA A 22 -28.27 22.94 -14.01
N ALA A 23 -28.23 22.46 -15.26
CA ALA A 23 -28.13 21.04 -15.59
C ALA A 23 -26.69 20.48 -15.42
N CYS A 24 -25.68 21.34 -15.27
CA CYS A 24 -24.33 20.96 -14.84
C CYS A 24 -24.30 20.74 -13.32
N GLY A 25 -24.94 19.67 -12.85
CA GLY A 25 -24.92 19.22 -11.46
C GLY A 25 -23.99 18.02 -11.25
N LYS A 26 -23.89 17.54 -10.00
CA LYS A 26 -23.18 16.28 -9.68
C LYS A 26 -23.79 15.12 -10.49
N ALA A 27 -22.94 14.21 -10.96
CA ALA A 27 -23.44 13.03 -11.67
C ALA A 27 -24.44 12.28 -10.77
N PRO A 28 -25.67 12.03 -11.23
CA PRO A 28 -26.76 11.51 -10.38
C PRO A 28 -26.51 10.07 -9.89
N ASN A 29 -25.50 9.40 -10.41
CA ASN A 29 -25.08 8.05 -10.01
C ASN A 29 -23.56 8.00 -9.77
N ASN A 30 -23.00 9.03 -9.13
CA ASN A 30 -21.62 8.91 -8.64
C ASN A 30 -21.64 8.16 -7.29
N PRO A 31 -21.13 6.91 -7.21
CA PRO A 31 -21.07 6.18 -5.96
C PRO A 31 -19.97 6.69 -5.02
N TYR A 32 -19.10 7.60 -5.48
CA TYR A 32 -17.98 8.14 -4.73
C TYR A 32 -18.34 9.47 -4.07
N VAL A 33 -17.90 9.62 -2.82
CA VAL A 33 -18.10 10.85 -2.06
C VAL A 33 -17.19 11.93 -2.65
N GLU A 34 -17.79 12.98 -3.19
CA GLU A 34 -17.07 14.16 -3.68
C GLU A 34 -17.11 15.27 -2.62
N THR A 35 -16.35 15.14 -1.52
CA THR A 35 -16.07 16.32 -0.68
C THR A 35 -15.03 17.22 -1.34
N ALA A 36 -14.91 18.48 -0.89
CA ALA A 36 -13.88 19.39 -1.39
C ALA A 36 -12.46 18.90 -1.04
N GLU A 37 -12.29 18.10 0.02
CA GLU A 37 -11.03 17.47 0.38
C GLU A 37 -10.74 16.24 -0.50
N ASP A 38 -11.74 15.40 -0.79
CA ASP A 38 -11.57 14.24 -1.67
C ASP A 38 -11.14 14.62 -3.08
N LYS A 39 -11.60 15.78 -3.58
CA LYS A 39 -11.19 16.32 -4.89
C LYS A 39 -9.72 16.72 -4.96
N LYS A 40 -9.03 16.86 -3.83
CA LYS A 40 -7.59 17.12 -3.76
C LYS A 40 -6.76 15.83 -3.75
N LEU A 41 -7.39 14.67 -3.53
CA LEU A 41 -6.71 13.39 -3.49
C LEU A 41 -6.62 12.78 -4.90
N ASN A 42 -5.44 12.30 -5.26
CA ASN A 42 -5.22 11.53 -6.48
C ASN A 42 -5.65 10.07 -6.25
N THR A 43 -6.95 9.85 -6.11
CA THR A 43 -7.52 8.52 -5.81
C THR A 43 -7.66 7.69 -7.09
N LEU A 44 -7.06 6.49 -7.10
CA LEU A 44 -7.28 5.48 -8.12
C LEU A 44 -8.46 4.58 -7.70
N TYR A 45 -9.54 4.60 -8.48
CA TYR A 45 -10.66 3.67 -8.33
C TYR A 45 -10.50 2.50 -9.31
N THR A 46 -10.43 1.28 -8.78
CA THR A 46 -10.27 0.03 -9.54
C THR A 46 -11.38 -0.97 -9.17
N ALA A 47 -11.58 -1.98 -10.01
CA ALA A 47 -12.54 -3.05 -9.79
C ALA A 47 -11.80 -4.38 -9.64
N PHE A 48 -12.21 -5.18 -8.65
CA PHE A 48 -11.74 -6.55 -8.44
C PHE A 48 -12.87 -7.54 -8.74
N THR A 49 -12.51 -8.76 -9.11
CA THR A 49 -13.49 -9.78 -9.54
C THR A 49 -14.13 -10.49 -8.35
N ALA A 50 -13.38 -10.68 -7.26
CA ALA A 50 -13.86 -11.28 -6.04
C ALA A 50 -13.31 -10.55 -4.82
N ARG A 51 -14.11 -10.49 -3.75
CA ARG A 51 -13.68 -9.90 -2.49
C ARG A 51 -12.44 -10.66 -1.95
N PRO A 52 -11.37 -9.95 -1.54
CA PRO A 52 -10.23 -10.56 -0.85
C PRO A 52 -10.69 -11.38 0.36
N LYS A 53 -10.19 -12.61 0.48
CA LYS A 53 -10.47 -13.47 1.64
C LYS A 53 -9.41 -13.31 2.72
N HIS A 54 -8.18 -13.05 2.30
CA HIS A 54 -7.02 -12.90 3.16
C HIS A 54 -6.23 -11.64 2.79
N LEU A 55 -5.69 -10.98 3.81
CA LEU A 55 -4.67 -9.94 3.65
C LEU A 55 -3.31 -10.41 4.19
N ASP A 56 -3.24 -11.65 4.70
CA ASP A 56 -1.99 -12.26 5.10
C ASP A 56 -1.26 -12.80 3.85
N PRO A 57 -0.07 -12.28 3.50
CA PRO A 57 0.66 -12.71 2.31
C PRO A 57 1.10 -14.17 2.37
N ALA A 58 1.17 -14.81 3.55
CA ALA A 58 1.48 -16.23 3.68
C ALA A 58 0.28 -17.16 3.38
N GLN A 59 -0.95 -16.63 3.45
CA GLN A 59 -2.19 -17.37 3.21
C GLN A 59 -2.85 -17.00 1.87
N SER A 60 -2.66 -15.75 1.43
CA SER A 60 -3.19 -15.22 0.18
C SER A 60 -2.75 -16.03 -1.03
N TYR A 61 -3.67 -16.33 -1.94
CA TYR A 61 -3.40 -17.21 -3.09
C TYR A 61 -4.06 -16.74 -4.40
N THR A 62 -4.74 -15.58 -4.40
CA THR A 62 -5.43 -15.05 -5.58
C THR A 62 -4.77 -13.78 -6.10
N SER A 63 -4.93 -13.51 -7.40
CA SER A 63 -4.42 -12.28 -8.04
C SER A 63 -5.07 -11.02 -7.47
N ASP A 64 -6.36 -11.08 -7.12
CA ASP A 64 -7.09 -9.93 -6.57
C ASP A 64 -6.54 -9.53 -5.19
N GLU A 65 -6.08 -10.49 -4.38
CA GLU A 65 -5.42 -10.22 -3.10
C GLU A 65 -4.00 -9.64 -3.28
N ALA A 66 -3.32 -9.99 -4.37
CA ALA A 66 -1.99 -9.44 -4.68
C ALA A 66 -2.03 -7.93 -4.94
N GLU A 67 -3.13 -7.40 -5.52
CA GLU A 67 -3.32 -5.96 -5.75
C GLU A 67 -3.30 -5.14 -4.45
N PHE A 68 -3.75 -5.73 -3.34
CA PHE A 68 -3.70 -5.09 -2.02
C PHE A 68 -2.38 -5.39 -1.29
N THR A 69 -2.00 -6.66 -1.20
CA THR A 69 -0.85 -7.08 -0.39
C THR A 69 0.47 -6.50 -0.88
N TYR A 70 0.65 -6.32 -2.19
CA TYR A 70 1.86 -5.68 -2.75
C TYR A 70 1.98 -4.18 -2.41
N GLN A 71 0.90 -3.55 -1.95
CA GLN A 71 0.90 -2.15 -1.50
C GLN A 71 1.06 -2.01 0.02
N ILE A 72 1.02 -3.13 0.76
CA ILE A 72 1.04 -3.16 2.23
C ILE A 72 2.35 -3.75 2.74
N TYR A 73 2.85 -4.80 2.09
CA TYR A 73 4.02 -5.57 2.54
C TYR A 73 5.22 -5.30 1.63
N GLU A 74 6.37 -5.10 2.26
CA GLU A 74 7.61 -4.75 1.56
C GLU A 74 8.61 -5.93 1.64
N PRO A 75 8.70 -6.78 0.60
CA PRO A 75 9.67 -7.86 0.58
C PRO A 75 11.12 -7.37 0.46
N LEU A 76 12.07 -8.27 0.71
CA LEU A 76 13.50 -7.98 0.60
C LEU A 76 13.92 -7.60 -0.83
N PHE A 77 13.32 -8.24 -1.83
CA PHE A 77 13.64 -8.11 -3.25
C PHE A 77 12.37 -7.99 -4.07
N GLN A 78 12.48 -7.39 -5.26
CA GLN A 78 11.40 -7.25 -6.24
C GLN A 78 11.92 -7.47 -7.67
N TYR A 79 11.02 -7.62 -8.62
CA TYR A 79 11.39 -7.66 -10.03
C TYR A 79 11.31 -6.27 -10.68
N HIS A 80 12.35 -5.92 -11.44
CA HIS A 80 12.34 -4.75 -12.31
C HIS A 80 11.55 -5.05 -13.59
N TYR A 81 10.23 -4.90 -13.54
CA TYR A 81 9.31 -5.27 -14.64
C TYR A 81 9.51 -4.50 -15.96
N LEU A 82 10.24 -3.39 -15.98
CA LEU A 82 10.54 -2.67 -17.23
C LEU A 82 11.82 -3.15 -17.95
N LYS A 83 12.68 -3.96 -17.32
CA LYS A 83 13.86 -4.53 -17.97
C LYS A 83 13.51 -5.79 -18.77
N ARG A 84 14.32 -6.11 -19.78
CA ARG A 84 14.18 -7.32 -20.61
C ARG A 84 15.55 -8.01 -20.74
N PRO A 85 15.72 -9.27 -20.28
CA PRO A 85 14.77 -10.05 -19.47
C PRO A 85 14.49 -9.37 -18.11
N TYR A 86 13.44 -9.80 -17.40
CA TYR A 86 13.18 -9.31 -16.04
C TYR A 86 14.38 -9.60 -15.15
N GLN A 87 14.67 -8.65 -14.25
CA GLN A 87 15.79 -8.76 -13.32
C GLN A 87 15.27 -8.66 -11.89
N LEU A 88 15.81 -9.49 -11.00
CA LEU A 88 15.60 -9.35 -9.57
C LEU A 88 16.46 -8.20 -9.04
N GLU A 89 15.91 -7.37 -8.18
CA GLU A 89 16.61 -6.24 -7.57
C GLU A 89 16.21 -6.02 -6.10
N PRO A 90 17.03 -5.30 -5.32
CA PRO A 90 16.71 -5.00 -3.92
C PRO A 90 15.50 -4.07 -3.76
N LEU A 91 14.63 -4.39 -2.78
CA LEU A 91 13.54 -3.52 -2.31
C LEU A 91 13.77 -3.09 -0.86
N ALA A 92 13.48 -3.94 0.14
CA ALA A 92 13.81 -3.63 1.54
C ALA A 92 15.27 -3.98 1.88
N ALA A 93 15.89 -4.90 1.15
CA ALA A 93 17.32 -5.17 1.26
C ALA A 93 18.15 -4.00 0.69
N ALA A 94 19.31 -3.74 1.27
CA ALA A 94 20.24 -2.71 0.84
C ALA A 94 20.99 -3.10 -0.44
N ALA A 95 21.20 -4.39 -0.68
CA ALA A 95 21.88 -4.94 -1.86
C ALA A 95 21.45 -6.39 -2.12
N MET A 96 21.83 -6.92 -3.28
CA MET A 96 21.71 -8.37 -3.55
C MET A 96 22.71 -9.14 -2.68
N PRO A 97 22.29 -10.22 -2.00
CA PRO A 97 23.19 -10.98 -1.15
C PRO A 97 24.17 -11.79 -2.00
N VAL A 98 25.42 -11.84 -1.54
CA VAL A 98 26.45 -12.72 -2.11
C VAL A 98 26.58 -13.92 -1.17
N PRO A 99 26.46 -15.17 -1.67
CA PRO A 99 26.59 -16.35 -0.82
C PRO A 99 28.03 -16.51 -0.34
N VAL A 100 28.18 -16.89 0.93
CA VAL A 100 29.41 -17.48 1.47
C VAL A 100 29.22 -18.99 1.52
N TYR A 101 30.10 -19.73 0.85
CA TYR A 101 30.04 -21.19 0.80
C TYR A 101 30.95 -21.81 1.84
N LEU A 102 30.44 -22.80 2.58
CA LEU A 102 31.20 -23.48 3.63
C LEU A 102 31.37 -24.96 3.32
N ASP A 103 32.52 -25.51 3.71
CA ASP A 103 32.82 -26.94 3.68
C ASP A 103 32.15 -27.71 4.84
N GLU A 104 32.44 -28.99 4.99
CA GLU A 104 31.89 -29.85 6.06
C GLU A 104 32.35 -29.45 7.46
N ALA A 105 33.53 -28.86 7.58
CA ALA A 105 34.07 -28.37 8.84
C ALA A 105 33.62 -26.93 9.16
N GLY A 106 32.86 -26.30 8.26
CA GLY A 106 32.37 -24.93 8.41
C GLY A 106 33.37 -23.85 7.98
N ASN A 107 34.45 -24.22 7.27
CA ASN A 107 35.40 -23.25 6.74
C ASN A 107 34.87 -22.65 5.44
N GLU A 108 35.15 -21.37 5.22
CA GLU A 108 34.84 -20.70 3.95
C GLU A 108 35.64 -21.32 2.80
N LEU A 109 34.91 -21.64 1.73
CA LEU A 109 35.48 -22.12 0.47
C LEU A 109 35.86 -20.92 -0.41
N PRO A 110 36.93 -21.03 -1.21
CA PRO A 110 37.24 -20.03 -2.22
C PRO A 110 36.16 -19.97 -3.31
N ASP A 111 36.07 -18.83 -4.00
CA ASP A 111 35.04 -18.58 -5.02
C ASP A 111 35.06 -19.57 -6.20
N ASP A 112 36.22 -20.18 -6.48
CA ASP A 112 36.43 -21.17 -7.54
C ASP A 112 36.35 -22.63 -7.05
N ALA A 113 35.98 -22.85 -5.78
CA ALA A 113 35.81 -24.17 -5.23
C ALA A 113 34.80 -25.00 -6.07
N PRO A 114 35.06 -26.29 -6.27
CA PRO A 114 34.13 -27.13 -7.00
C PRO A 114 32.80 -27.22 -6.23
N LEU A 115 31.66 -27.09 -6.93
CA LEU A 115 30.33 -27.05 -6.31
C LEU A 115 30.02 -28.25 -5.41
N ASN A 116 30.64 -29.42 -5.69
CA ASN A 116 30.46 -30.61 -4.87
C ASN A 116 31.17 -30.56 -3.51
N ALA A 117 32.04 -29.58 -3.26
CA ALA A 117 32.66 -29.33 -1.97
C ALA A 117 31.77 -28.48 -1.04
N VAL A 118 30.82 -27.72 -1.61
CA VAL A 118 29.89 -26.90 -0.83
C VAL A 118 28.98 -27.79 0.00
N ARG A 119 28.88 -27.50 1.31
CA ARG A 119 27.97 -28.17 2.24
C ARG A 119 26.91 -27.23 2.79
N THR A 120 27.28 -25.97 3.00
CA THR A 120 26.35 -24.93 3.46
C THR A 120 26.53 -23.66 2.62
N SER A 121 25.42 -23.00 2.30
CA SER A 121 25.40 -21.68 1.67
C SER A 121 24.82 -20.68 2.67
N VAL A 122 25.59 -19.65 3.03
CA VAL A 122 25.20 -18.62 3.97
C VAL A 122 24.92 -17.32 3.22
N TYR A 123 23.76 -16.71 3.47
CA TYR A 123 23.37 -15.43 2.89
C TYR A 123 23.20 -14.39 3.99
N THR A 124 24.03 -13.35 3.96
CA THR A 124 23.86 -12.18 4.82
C THR A 124 23.05 -11.12 4.09
N ILE A 125 21.88 -10.77 4.64
CA ILE A 125 20.99 -9.77 4.05
C ILE A 125 20.97 -8.53 4.92
N GLN A 126 21.52 -7.44 4.38
CA GLN A 126 21.46 -6.14 5.04
C GLN A 126 20.18 -5.42 4.65
N LEU A 127 19.43 -4.92 5.63
CA LEU A 127 18.23 -4.12 5.40
C LEU A 127 18.60 -2.65 5.16
N LYS A 128 17.81 -1.93 4.37
CA LYS A 128 17.95 -0.48 4.25
C LYS A 128 17.69 0.18 5.62
N PRO A 129 18.51 1.14 6.05
CA PRO A 129 18.27 1.85 7.30
C PRO A 129 17.03 2.73 7.20
N GLY A 130 16.37 2.96 8.34
CA GLY A 130 15.25 3.90 8.44
C GLY A 130 13.92 3.40 7.89
N ILE A 131 13.81 2.12 7.49
CA ILE A 131 12.50 1.50 7.20
C ILE A 131 11.67 1.51 8.50
N GLN A 132 10.43 1.95 8.38
CA GLN A 132 9.46 2.01 9.48
C GLN A 132 8.21 1.25 9.08
N TYR A 133 7.55 0.66 10.06
CA TYR A 133 6.18 0.17 9.87
C TYR A 133 5.21 1.35 9.82
N GLN A 134 3.98 1.09 9.37
CA GLN A 134 2.90 2.04 9.63
C GLN A 134 2.72 2.23 11.16
N PRO A 135 2.23 3.41 11.60
CA PRO A 135 2.01 3.68 13.02
C PRO A 135 1.22 2.55 13.70
N HIS A 136 1.78 1.98 14.75
CA HIS A 136 1.21 0.80 15.41
C HIS A 136 1.49 0.83 16.91
N PRO A 137 0.54 0.41 17.79
CA PRO A 137 0.74 0.51 19.24
C PRO A 137 1.92 -0.33 19.74
N ALA A 138 2.26 -1.43 19.06
CA ALA A 138 3.42 -2.25 19.42
C ALA A 138 4.75 -1.47 19.37
N PHE A 139 4.82 -0.35 18.66
CA PHE A 139 6.01 0.50 18.59
C PHE A 139 5.92 1.76 19.46
N ALA A 140 4.79 2.00 20.12
CA ALA A 140 4.59 3.17 20.98
C ALA A 140 5.49 3.12 22.22
N LYS A 141 6.22 4.21 22.47
CA LYS A 141 7.19 4.34 23.55
C LYS A 141 6.93 5.57 24.42
N ASP A 142 7.24 5.47 25.71
CA ASP A 142 7.24 6.60 26.62
C ASP A 142 8.43 7.54 26.39
N ALA A 143 8.49 8.64 27.13
CA ALA A 143 9.59 9.61 27.05
C ALA A 143 10.95 9.04 27.52
N GLN A 144 10.95 7.89 28.19
CA GLN A 144 12.16 7.17 28.62
C GLN A 144 12.58 6.09 27.59
N GLY A 145 11.80 5.88 26.53
CA GLY A 145 12.06 4.92 25.47
C GLY A 145 11.52 3.51 25.74
N ASN A 146 10.76 3.29 26.82
CA ASN A 146 10.16 1.99 27.11
C ASN A 146 8.88 1.79 26.30
N PHE A 147 8.61 0.56 25.88
CA PHE A 147 7.36 0.26 25.18
C PHE A 147 6.17 0.34 26.12
N LEU A 148 5.15 1.12 25.72
CA LEU A 148 3.97 1.39 26.53
C LEU A 148 3.08 0.16 26.72
N TYR A 149 3.00 -0.69 25.70
CA TYR A 149 1.95 -1.72 25.59
C TYR A 149 2.49 -3.16 25.53
N HIS A 150 3.78 -3.38 25.76
CA HIS A 150 4.36 -4.74 25.72
C HIS A 150 4.00 -5.59 26.94
N GLN A 151 3.58 -4.97 28.05
CA GLN A 151 3.34 -5.64 29.33
C GLN A 151 1.91 -5.41 29.87
N LEU A 152 0.90 -5.42 29.00
CA LEU A 152 -0.49 -5.16 29.40
C LEU A 152 -1.11 -6.24 30.30
N GLY A 153 -0.67 -7.50 30.19
CA GLY A 153 -1.29 -8.61 30.94
C GLY A 153 -2.81 -8.69 30.71
N ASP A 154 -3.59 -8.80 31.78
CA ASP A 154 -5.06 -8.88 31.71
C ASP A 154 -5.73 -7.63 31.11
N GLU A 155 -5.07 -6.46 31.18
CA GLU A 155 -5.58 -5.21 30.60
C GLU A 155 -5.73 -5.28 29.08
N ALA A 156 -4.94 -6.15 28.41
CA ALA A 156 -5.01 -6.35 26.97
C ALA A 156 -6.42 -6.75 26.51
N ARG A 157 -7.21 -7.43 27.37
CA ARG A 157 -8.58 -7.88 27.06
C ARG A 157 -9.56 -6.73 26.79
N LYS A 158 -9.21 -5.50 27.16
CA LYS A 158 -10.02 -4.30 26.87
C LYS A 158 -9.95 -3.88 25.40
N TYR A 159 -8.90 -4.30 24.70
CA TYR A 159 -8.66 -3.92 23.32
C TYR A 159 -9.02 -5.08 22.37
N SER A 160 -9.75 -4.74 21.32
CA SER A 160 -10.14 -5.65 20.23
C SER A 160 -9.53 -5.25 18.89
N SER A 161 -8.92 -4.07 18.82
CA SER A 161 -8.25 -3.54 17.64
C SER A 161 -7.04 -2.68 18.03
N PRO A 162 -5.93 -2.73 17.26
CA PRO A 162 -4.78 -1.84 17.46
C PRO A 162 -5.13 -0.34 17.37
N LEU A 163 -6.23 0.00 16.68
CA LEU A 163 -6.70 1.38 16.53
C LEU A 163 -7.31 1.96 17.81
N GLN A 164 -7.60 1.13 18.82
CA GLN A 164 -8.18 1.55 20.09
C GLN A 164 -7.12 2.05 21.09
N PHE A 165 -5.84 1.86 20.79
CA PHE A 165 -4.74 2.37 21.62
C PHE A 165 -4.55 3.86 21.36
N GLU A 166 -4.50 4.64 22.44
CA GLU A 166 -4.37 6.10 22.36
C GLU A 166 -3.07 6.55 21.70
N GLN A 167 -1.97 5.84 21.99
CA GLN A 167 -0.67 6.16 21.43
C GLN A 167 -0.30 5.15 20.35
N GLN A 168 0.19 5.67 19.24
CA GLN A 168 0.73 4.92 18.12
C GLN A 168 2.22 5.27 18.04
N GLY A 169 3.07 4.32 17.66
CA GLY A 169 4.51 4.54 17.48
C GLY A 169 5.00 4.08 16.13
#